data_AF-A0A9P6PXU4-F1
#
_entry.id   AF-A0A9P6PXU4-F1
#
_cell.length_a   1.000
_cell.length_b   1.000
_cell.length_c   1.000
_cell.angle_alpha   90.00
_cell.angle_beta   90.00
_cell.angle_gamma   90.00
#
_symmetry.space_group_name_H-M   'P 1'
#
loop_
_entity.id
_entity.type
_entity.pdbx_description
1 polymer ?
#
loop_
_entity_poly.entity_id
_entity_poly.type
_entity_poly.pdbx_seq_one_letter_code
_entity_poly.pdbx_strand_id
1 'polypeptide(L)' 'MSGYTIIIVFAIMVAASSAAYIFAPRGPNQTWAITYLAQLHPLIKPQTKFRAHSASHISP' A
#
# COMPACT_ATOMS: atom_id res chain seq x y z
N MET A 1 -10.84 1.77 39.29
CA MET A 1 -10.16 2.64 38.31
C MET A 1 -10.98 3.91 38.18
N SER A 2 -10.36 5.08 38.38
CA SER A 2 -11.07 6.36 38.30
C SER A 2 -11.20 6.80 36.83
N GLY A 3 -12.30 7.46 36.46
CA GLY A 3 -12.51 7.97 35.09
C GLY A 3 -11.41 8.95 34.63
N TYR A 4 -10.71 9.58 35.57
CA TYR A 4 -9.53 10.42 35.29
C TYR A 4 -8.39 9.64 34.60
N THR A 5 -8.20 8.36 34.95
CA THR A 5 -7.21 7.48 34.30
C THR A 5 -7.52 7.30 32.81
N ILE A 6 -8.79 7.20 32.44
CA ILE A 6 -9.21 7.03 31.04
C ILE A 6 -8.88 8.29 30.23
N ILE A 7 -9.16 9.47 30.78
CA ILE A 7 -8.90 10.75 30.12
C ILE A 7 -7.40 10.97 29.91
N ILE A 8 -6.57 10.67 30.91
CA ILE A 8 -5.11 10.80 30.80
C ILE A 8 -4.55 9.84 29.76
N VAL A 9 -4.91 8.56 29.82
CA VAL A 9 -4.40 7.56 28.87
C VAL A 9 -4.83 7.93 27.45
N PHE A 10 -6.08 8.35 27.28
CA PHE A 10 -6.58 8.82 25.99
C PHE A 10 -5.79 10.03 25.47
N ALA A 11 -5.54 11.03 26.31
CA ALA A 11 -4.75 12.21 25.94
C ALA A 11 -3.32 11.83 25.53
N ILE A 12 -2.67 10.93 26.26
CA ILE A 12 -1.33 10.40 25.92
C ILE A 12 -1.37 9.65 24.58
N MET A 13 -2.37 8.80 24.36
CA MET A 13 -2.51 8.02 23.13
C MET A 13 -2.69 8.94 21.91
N VAL A 14 -3.52 9.98 22.04
CA VAL A 14 -3.75 10.99 21.00
C VAL A 14 -2.47 11.80 20.74
N ALA A 15 -1.75 12.22 21.78
CA ALA A 15 -0.51 12.97 21.65
C ALA A 15 0.59 12.12 20.97
N ALA A 16 0.76 10.86 21.39
CA ALA A 16 1.70 9.93 20.80
C ALA A 16 1.38 9.63 19.33
N SER A 17 0.09 9.43 19.00
CA SER A 17 -0.34 9.20 17.62
C SER A 17 -0.11 10.43 16.73
N SER A 18 -0.41 11.62 17.24
CA SER A 18 -0.18 12.89 16.53
C SER A 18 1.31 13.14 16.30
N ALA A 19 2.15 12.88 17.31
CA ALA A 19 3.60 12.96 17.18
C ALA A 19 4.11 11.97 16.12
N ALA A 20 3.69 10.71 16.19
CA ALA A 20 4.07 9.69 15.20
C ALA A 20 3.67 10.09 13.77
N TYR A 21 2.51 10.72 13.58
CA TYR A 21 2.06 11.20 12.27
C TYR A 21 2.91 12.34 11.68
N ILE A 22 3.48 13.19 12.55
CA ILE A 22 4.37 14.30 12.15
C ILE A 22 5.79 13.77 11.88
N PHE A 23 6.28 12.88 12.73
CA PHE A 23 7.61 12.28 12.61
C PHE A 23 7.68 11.16 11.57
N ALA A 24 6.55 10.65 11.08
CA ALA A 24 6.51 9.68 10.00
C ALA A 24 7.20 10.28 8.76
N PRO A 25 8.30 9.69 8.27
CA PRO A 25 9.06 10.24 7.15
C PRO A 25 8.20 10.19 5.89
N ARG A 26 7.71 11.36 5.45
CA ARG A 26 6.97 11.53 4.20
C ARG A 26 7.95 11.72 3.06
N GLY A 27 8.41 10.60 2.51
CA GLY A 27 9.21 10.59 1.30
C GLY A 27 8.33 10.43 0.05
N PRO A 28 8.72 11.00 -1.11
CA PRO A 28 8.10 10.70 -2.40
C PRO A 28 8.14 9.20 -2.75
N ASN A 29 8.96 8.44 -2.02
CA ASN A 29 9.23 7.03 -2.23
C ASN A 29 8.34 6.11 -1.36
N GLN A 30 7.54 6.64 -0.43
CA GLN A 30 6.74 5.81 0.51
C GLN A 30 5.81 4.85 -0.24
N THR A 31 5.03 5.37 -1.18
CA THR A 31 4.14 4.57 -2.01
C THR A 31 4.91 3.73 -3.03
N TRP A 32 5.96 4.32 -3.63
CA TRP A 32 6.69 3.70 -4.72
C TRP A 32 7.59 2.55 -4.27
N ALA A 33 8.20 2.63 -3.09
CA ALA A 33 9.03 1.56 -2.54
C ALA A 33 8.24 0.26 -2.37
N ILE A 34 6.99 0.35 -1.92
CA ILE A 34 6.10 -0.81 -1.74
C ILE A 34 5.78 -1.44 -3.10
N THR A 35 5.42 -0.62 -4.09
CA THR A 35 5.13 -1.09 -5.46
C THR A 35 6.35 -1.72 -6.11
N TYR A 36 7.54 -1.16 -5.88
CA TYR A 36 8.80 -1.68 -6.42
C TYR A 36 9.20 -3.01 -5.76
N LEU A 37 9.08 -3.11 -4.44
CA LEU A 37 9.35 -4.34 -3.70
C LEU A 37 8.38 -5.47 -4.09
N ALA A 38 7.11 -5.15 -4.34
CA ALA A 38 6.12 -6.11 -4.82
C ALA A 38 6.47 -6.71 -6.20
N GLN A 39 7.20 -5.96 -7.03
CA GLN A 39 7.63 -6.39 -8.36
C GLN A 39 9.01 -7.05 -8.36
N LEU A 40 9.81 -6.92 -7.29
CA LEU A 40 11.19 -7.41 -7.26
C LEU A 40 11.26 -8.93 -7.47
N HIS A 41 10.46 -9.72 -6.75
CA HIS A 41 10.39 -11.17 -6.89
C HIS A 41 8.92 -11.65 -7.02
N PRO A 42 8.31 -11.55 -8.22
CA PRO A 42 6.91 -11.86 -8.41
C PRO A 42 6.71 -13.38 -8.50
N LEU A 43 5.82 -13.90 -7.65
CA LEU A 43 5.40 -15.31 -7.66
C LEU A 43 4.35 -15.62 -8.75
N ILE A 44 3.69 -14.58 -9.27
CA ILE A 44 2.64 -14.67 -10.28
C ILE A 44 3.15 -14.02 -11.56
N LYS A 45 3.16 -14.77 -12.66
CA LYS A 45 3.52 -14.27 -13.98
C LYS A 45 2.27 -13.83 -14.74
N PRO A 46 2.35 -12.80 -15.60
CA PRO A 46 1.22 -12.38 -16.40
C PRO A 46 0.76 -13.50 -17.34
N GLN A 47 -0.55 -13.78 -17.35
CA GLN A 47 -1.17 -14.77 -18.21
C GLN A 47 -1.75 -14.03 -19.41
N THR A 48 -1.04 -14.01 -20.53
CA THR A 48 -1.51 -13.36 -21.75
C THR A 48 -2.54 -14.26 -22.45
N LYS A 49 -3.80 -13.84 -22.46
CA LYS A 49 -4.78 -14.39 -23.40
C LYS A 49 -4.59 -13.67 -24.73
N PHE A 50 -3.62 -14.12 -25.53
CA PHE A 50 -3.41 -13.59 -26.88
C PHE A 50 -4.61 -14.00 -27.75
N ARG A 51 -5.61 -13.12 -27.83
CA ARG A 51 -6.85 -13.36 -28.58
C ARG A 51 -6.51 -13.30 -30.07
N ALA A 52 -6.34 -14.47 -30.69
CA ALA A 52 -6.08 -14.67 -32.12
C ALA A 52 -7.27 -14.29 -33.05
N HIS A 53 -8.08 -13.31 -32.67
CA HIS A 53 -9.27 -12.90 -33.42
C HIS A 53 -8.91 -12.28 -34.79
N SER A 54 -7.69 -11.77 -34.96
CA SER A 54 -7.24 -11.20 -36.24
C SER A 54 -6.65 -12.22 -37.22
N ALA A 55 -6.54 -13.51 -36.88
CA ALA A 55 -5.93 -14.51 -37.77
C ALA A 55 -6.91 -15.10 -38.81
N SER A 56 -8.22 -14.97 -38.62
CA SER A 56 -9.24 -15.56 -39.51
C SER A 56 -9.70 -14.63 -40.65
N HIS A 57 -9.28 -13.37 -40.65
CA HIS A 57 -9.68 -12.39 -41.67
C HIS A 57 -8.60 -12.16 -42.76
N ILE A 58 -7.49 -12.91 -42.69
CA ILE A 58 -6.32 -12.79 -43.58
C ILE A 58 -6.02 -14.13 -44.31
N SER A 59 -7.04 -14.97 -44.54
CA SER A 59 -6.93 -16.08 -45.51
C SER A 59 -7.46 -15.60 -46.87
N PRO A 60 -6.65 -15.67 -47.95
CA PRO A 60 -7.01 -15.22 -49.30
C PRO A 60 -8.07 -16.10 -49.97
#